data_AF-A0A4Z0A9B0-F1
#
_entry.id   AF-A0A4Z0A9B0-F1
#
_cell.length_a   1.000
_cell.length_b   1.000
_cell.length_c   1.000
_cell.angle_alpha   90.00
_cell.angle_beta   90.00
_cell.angle_gamma   90.00
#
_symmetry.space_group_name_H-M   'P 1'
#
loop_
_entity.id
_entity.type
_entity.pdbx_description
1 polymer ?
#
loop_
_entity_poly.entity_id
_entity_poly.type
_entity_poly.pdbx_seq_one_letter_code
_entity_poly.pdbx_strand_id
1 'polypeptide(L)'
;MSQQDNVKAAEFLRAESELVLDEVRLVLLDLPLKAELTRRQKRKRKAEKFKTFGNPIELNGVPIDVKIDGNHAWLAENTSIIRKLDLETGKSLKIFKGHSGPVTALAFCDMHPGSGDKKVLITGSWDMVCATVREPLILLTV
;
A
#
# COMPACT_ATOMS: atom_id res chain seq x y z
N MET A 1 25.63 -42.15 -47.00
CA MET A 1 25.78 -41.40 -45.74
C MET A 1 25.72 -42.39 -44.60
N SER A 2 26.75 -42.40 -43.73
CA SER A 2 26.81 -43.36 -42.63
C SER A 2 25.80 -42.99 -41.54
N GLN A 3 25.27 -43.96 -40.81
CA GLN A 3 24.36 -43.71 -39.67
C GLN A 3 25.01 -42.79 -38.62
N GLN A 4 26.34 -42.80 -38.52
CA GLN A 4 27.12 -41.99 -37.59
C GLN A 4 27.13 -40.49 -37.94
N ASP A 5 27.08 -40.14 -39.22
CA ASP A 5 27.05 -38.74 -39.66
C ASP A 5 25.69 -38.08 -39.35
N ASN A 6 24.60 -38.86 -39.45
CA ASN A 6 23.25 -38.38 -39.13
C ASN A 6 23.06 -38.12 -37.63
N VAL A 7 23.68 -38.92 -36.76
CA VAL A 7 23.60 -38.74 -35.30
C VAL A 7 24.33 -37.45 -34.88
N LYS A 8 25.53 -37.21 -35.41
CA LYS A 8 26.28 -35.97 -35.13
C LYS A 8 25.55 -34.72 -35.61
N ALA A 9 24.93 -34.78 -36.79
CA ALA A 9 24.13 -33.67 -37.30
C ALA A 9 22.91 -33.38 -36.41
N ALA A 10 22.25 -34.41 -35.89
CA ALA A 10 21.12 -34.26 -34.98
C ALA A 10 21.52 -33.68 -33.61
N GLU A 11 22.65 -34.11 -33.04
CA GLU A 11 23.17 -33.54 -31.78
C GLU A 11 23.59 -32.08 -31.95
N PHE A 12 24.21 -31.73 -33.08
CA PHE A 12 24.58 -30.35 -33.40
C PHE A 12 23.35 -29.43 -33.51
N LEU A 13 22.34 -29.84 -34.29
CA LEU A 13 21.08 -29.10 -34.41
C LEU A 13 20.35 -28.99 -33.06
N ARG A 14 20.45 -30.01 -32.21
CA ARG A 14 19.86 -29.99 -30.86
C ARG A 14 20.58 -28.97 -29.97
N ALA A 15 21.91 -28.94 -29.99
CA ALA A 15 22.71 -27.97 -29.24
C ALA A 15 22.45 -26.52 -29.69
N GLU A 16 22.35 -26.27 -31.00
CA GLU A 16 21.96 -24.96 -31.54
C GLU A 16 20.55 -24.56 -31.08
N SER A 17 19.60 -25.50 -31.09
CA SER A 17 18.23 -25.23 -30.62
C SER A 17 18.17 -24.89 -29.12
N GLU A 18 19.00 -25.53 -28.31
CA GLU A 18 19.07 -25.30 -26.86
C GLU A 18 19.72 -23.96 -26.53
N LEU A 19 20.77 -23.56 -27.27
CA LEU A 19 21.37 -22.23 -27.19
C LEU A 19 20.39 -21.10 -27.54
N VAL A 20 19.61 -21.28 -28.62
CA VAL A 20 18.57 -20.30 -29.01
C VAL A 20 17.47 -20.22 -27.96
N LEU A 21 17.08 -21.35 -27.37
CA LEU A 21 16.09 -21.39 -26.30
C LEU A 21 16.58 -20.68 -25.04
N ASP A 22 17.85 -20.80 -24.66
CA ASP A 22 18.42 -20.10 -23.50
C ASP A 22 18.48 -18.58 -23.71
N GLU A 23 18.82 -18.13 -24.91
CA GLU A 23 18.85 -16.70 -25.25
C GLU A 23 17.44 -16.09 -25.21
N VAL A 24 16.44 -16.79 -25.78
CA VAL A 24 15.02 -16.41 -25.71
C VAL A 24 14.50 -16.44 -24.27
N ARG A 25 14.91 -17.42 -23.46
CA ARG A 25 14.52 -17.56 -22.05
C ARG A 25 15.10 -16.43 -21.20
N LEU A 26 16.36 -16.04 -21.42
CA LEU A 26 17.00 -14.88 -20.82
C LEU A 26 16.23 -13.60 -21.11
N VAL A 27 15.85 -13.36 -22.38
CA VAL A 27 15.09 -12.17 -22.79
C VAL A 27 13.68 -12.16 -22.18
N LEU A 28 12.99 -13.30 -22.15
CA LEU A 28 11.64 -13.42 -21.57
C LEU A 28 11.61 -13.23 -20.05
N LEU A 29 12.64 -13.69 -19.33
CA LEU A 29 12.79 -13.48 -17.89
C LEU A 29 13.20 -12.04 -17.55
N ASP A 30 13.93 -11.37 -18.44
CA ASP A 30 14.38 -9.99 -18.28
C ASP A 30 13.27 -8.94 -18.43
N LEU A 31 12.27 -9.19 -19.29
CA LEU A 31 11.17 -8.26 -19.55
C LEU A 31 10.37 -7.87 -18.30
N PRO A 32 9.86 -8.80 -17.47
CA PRO A 32 9.13 -8.44 -16.24
C PRO A 32 10.04 -7.75 -15.21
N LEU A 33 11.32 -8.14 -15.14
CA LEU A 33 12.30 -7.52 -14.25
C LEU A 33 12.57 -6.06 -14.64
N LYS A 34 12.80 -5.79 -15.93
CA LYS A 34 13.00 -4.42 -16.47
C LYS A 34 11.78 -3.53 -16.21
N ALA A 35 10.57 -4.07 -16.37
CA ALA A 35 9.34 -3.35 -16.07
C ALA A 35 9.22 -2.99 -14.58
N GLU A 36 9.52 -3.94 -13.68
CA GLU A 36 9.49 -3.69 -12.22
C GLU A 36 10.58 -2.70 -11.77
N LEU A 37 11.80 -2.81 -12.30
CA LEU A 37 12.88 -1.85 -12.03
C LEU A 37 12.49 -0.44 -12.46
N THR A 38 11.88 -0.30 -13.64
CA THR A 38 11.40 0.99 -14.14
C THR A 38 10.30 1.57 -13.24
N ARG A 39 9.37 0.74 -12.75
CA ARG A 39 8.33 1.17 -11.79
C ARG A 39 8.94 1.64 -10.47
N ARG A 40 9.89 0.89 -9.92
CA ARG A 40 10.61 1.26 -8.68
C ARG A 40 11.38 2.57 -8.85
N GLN A 41 12.11 2.75 -9.94
CA GLN A 41 12.85 3.99 -10.22
C GLN A 41 11.91 5.19 -10.35
N LYS A 42 10.79 5.05 -11.08
CA LYS A 42 9.77 6.11 -11.21
C LYS A 42 9.18 6.51 -9.85
N ARG A 43 8.83 5.52 -9.00
CA ARG A 43 8.32 5.76 -7.64
C ARG A 43 9.37 6.47 -6.78
N LYS A 44 10.63 6.02 -6.82
CA LYS A 44 11.74 6.62 -6.07
C LYS A 44 11.97 8.08 -6.47
N ARG A 45 12.08 8.37 -7.77
CA ARG A 45 12.26 9.74 -8.28
C ARG A 45 11.08 10.65 -7.91
N LYS A 46 9.86 10.12 -7.94
CA LYS A 46 8.67 10.87 -7.50
C LYS A 46 8.76 11.17 -6.00
N ALA A 47 9.05 10.17 -5.17
CA ALA A 47 9.19 10.35 -3.73
C ALA A 47 10.28 11.38 -3.39
N GLU A 48 11.45 11.32 -4.03
CA GLU A 48 12.55 12.29 -3.83
C GLU A 48 12.14 13.73 -4.16
N LYS A 49 11.41 13.93 -5.27
CA LYS A 49 10.95 15.26 -5.68
C LYS A 49 9.92 15.88 -4.73
N PHE A 50 9.04 15.06 -4.17
CA PHE A 50 7.93 15.54 -3.34
C PHE A 50 8.20 15.41 -1.83
N LYS A 51 9.38 14.92 -1.42
CA LYS A 51 9.70 14.69 -0.01
C LYS A 51 9.67 15.97 0.84
N THR A 52 10.13 17.09 0.29
CA THR A 52 10.25 18.37 1.01
C THR A 52 9.32 19.45 0.49
N PHE A 53 8.44 19.09 -0.46
CA PHE A 53 7.56 20.06 -1.08
C PHE A 53 6.47 20.49 -0.11
N GLY A 54 6.43 21.78 0.24
CA GLY A 54 5.37 22.36 1.06
C GLY A 54 5.44 22.03 2.56
N ASN A 55 6.64 21.75 3.10
CA ASN A 55 6.87 21.39 4.51
C ASN A 55 5.88 20.30 5.02
N PRO A 56 6.00 19.05 4.51
CA PRO A 56 5.06 17.99 4.88
C PRO A 56 5.05 17.68 6.37
N ILE A 57 3.87 17.33 6.89
CA ILE A 57 3.73 16.79 8.26
C ILE A 57 4.31 15.38 8.27
N GLU A 58 5.39 15.19 9.03
CA GLU A 58 6.02 13.88 9.22
C GLU A 58 5.14 13.00 10.11
N LEU A 59 4.75 11.83 9.59
CA LEU A 59 3.90 10.86 10.28
C LEU A 59 4.73 9.67 10.74
N ASN A 60 4.44 9.17 11.94
CA ASN A 60 5.11 7.99 12.49
C ASN A 60 4.69 6.67 11.84
N GLY A 61 3.57 6.66 11.11
CA GLY A 61 2.98 5.48 10.49
C GLY A 61 2.66 5.70 9.02
N VAL A 62 2.26 4.62 8.34
CA VAL A 62 1.81 4.69 6.94
C VAL A 62 0.29 4.84 6.93
N PRO A 63 -0.26 6.01 6.58
CA PRO A 63 -1.70 6.18 6.46
C PRO A 63 -2.22 5.42 5.23
N ILE A 64 -3.33 4.70 5.39
CA ILE A 64 -4.12 4.06 4.33
C ILE A 64 -5.28 4.98 3.91
N ASP A 65 -5.99 5.56 4.88
CA ASP A 65 -7.08 6.51 4.64
C ASP A 65 -6.92 7.75 5.53
N VAL A 66 -7.34 8.90 5.02
CA VAL A 66 -7.25 10.20 5.68
C VAL A 66 -8.58 10.93 5.58
N LYS A 67 -9.10 11.41 6.71
CA LYS A 67 -10.28 12.28 6.77
C LYS A 67 -9.95 13.58 7.50
N ILE A 68 -10.38 14.69 6.94
CA ILE A 68 -10.16 16.03 7.51
C ILE A 68 -11.49 16.53 8.07
N ASP A 69 -11.45 17.01 9.30
CA ASP A 69 -12.57 17.64 9.99
C ASP A 69 -12.09 18.89 10.75
N GLY A 70 -12.36 20.06 10.16
CA GLY A 70 -11.81 21.33 10.65
C GLY A 70 -10.28 21.32 10.68
N ASN A 71 -9.70 21.65 11.85
CA ASN A 71 -8.25 21.64 12.07
C ASN A 71 -7.68 20.24 12.43
N HIS A 72 -8.50 19.20 12.33
CA HIS A 72 -8.07 17.84 12.68
C HIS A 72 -7.99 16.96 11.45
N ALA A 73 -6.94 16.15 11.37
CA ALA A 73 -6.92 15.02 10.45
C ALA A 73 -6.94 13.69 11.22
N TRP A 74 -7.69 12.75 10.66
CA TRP A 74 -7.86 11.40 11.14
C TRP A 74 -7.24 10.45 10.14
N LEU A 75 -6.34 9.60 10.62
CA LEU A 75 -5.57 8.67 9.83
C LEU A 75 -5.93 7.26 10.26
N ALA A 76 -6.31 6.42 9.31
CA ALA A 76 -6.25 4.98 9.47
C ALA A 76 -4.87 4.52 9.02
N GLU A 77 -4.11 3.88 9.90
CA GLU A 77 -2.77 3.40 9.59
C GLU A 77 -2.78 1.96 9.10
N ASN A 78 -1.71 1.53 8.43
CA ASN A 78 -1.50 0.13 8.05
C ASN A 78 -1.28 -0.82 9.23
N THR A 79 -1.34 -0.30 10.45
CA THR A 79 -1.34 -1.05 11.70
C THR A 79 -2.75 -0.99 12.31
N SER A 80 -2.94 -1.49 13.52
CA SER A 80 -4.22 -1.40 14.23
C SER A 80 -4.54 -0.03 14.83
N ILE A 81 -3.85 1.00 14.36
CA ILE A 81 -3.90 2.34 14.92
C ILE A 81 -4.76 3.25 14.06
N ILE A 82 -5.63 4.00 14.73
CA ILE A 82 -6.18 5.24 14.19
C ILE A 82 -5.50 6.40 14.92
N ARG A 83 -5.11 7.44 14.19
CA ARG A 83 -4.46 8.63 14.75
C ARG A 83 -5.29 9.87 14.44
N LYS A 84 -5.53 10.69 15.46
CA LYS A 84 -6.01 12.07 15.31
C LYS A 84 -4.81 13.00 15.43
N LEU A 85 -4.65 13.92 14.49
CA LEU A 85 -3.59 14.93 14.46
C LEU A 85 -4.17 16.33 14.32
N ASP A 86 -3.41 17.30 14.82
CA ASP A 86 -3.64 18.73 14.62
C ASP A 86 -2.89 19.18 13.34
N LEU A 87 -3.62 19.77 12.40
CA LEU A 87 -3.09 20.18 11.10
C LEU A 87 -2.21 21.42 11.17
N GLU A 88 -2.40 22.30 12.16
CA GLU A 88 -1.57 23.49 12.36
C GLU A 88 -0.19 23.12 12.94
N THR A 89 -0.18 22.26 13.97
CA THR A 89 1.06 21.89 14.66
C THR A 89 1.73 20.63 14.10
N GLY A 90 1.01 19.84 13.30
CA GLY A 90 1.44 18.54 12.81
C GLY A 90 1.55 17.46 13.91
N LYS A 91 1.12 17.75 15.14
CA LYS A 91 1.28 16.84 16.28
C LYS A 91 0.13 15.85 16.37
N SER A 92 0.45 14.63 16.78
CA SER A 92 -0.57 13.65 17.12
C SER A 92 -1.27 14.03 18.42
N LEU A 93 -2.57 14.30 18.35
CA LEU A 93 -3.41 14.61 19.50
C LEU A 93 -3.84 13.35 20.24
N LYS A 94 -4.19 12.29 19.50
CA LYS A 94 -4.71 11.06 20.08
C LYS A 94 -4.42 9.85 19.21
N ILE A 95 -4.20 8.72 19.87
CA ILE A 95 -4.00 7.41 19.27
C ILE A 95 -5.11 6.50 19.78
N PHE A 96 -5.82 5.84 18.87
CA PHE A 96 -6.85 4.87 19.17
C PHE A 96 -6.31 3.49 18.81
N LYS A 97 -6.43 2.56 19.74
CA LYS A 97 -6.01 1.17 19.61
C LYS A 97 -7.17 0.29 20.03
N GLY A 98 -7.40 -0.79 19.30
CA GLY A 98 -8.43 -1.77 19.62
C GLY A 98 -8.67 -2.77 18.50
N HIS A 99 -8.43 -2.37 17.25
CA HIS A 99 -8.34 -3.33 16.16
C HIS A 99 -7.18 -4.31 16.37
N SER A 100 -7.31 -5.51 15.84
CA SER A 100 -6.23 -6.50 15.82
C SER A 100 -5.50 -6.54 14.47
N GLY A 101 -6.08 -5.91 13.44
CA GLY A 101 -5.53 -5.81 12.09
C GLY A 101 -5.40 -4.36 11.57
N PRO A 102 -4.85 -4.20 10.36
CA PRO A 102 -4.76 -2.91 9.67
C PRO A 102 -6.12 -2.24 9.53
N VAL A 103 -6.19 -0.95 9.92
CA VAL A 103 -7.38 -0.13 9.70
C VAL A 103 -7.33 0.40 8.27
N THR A 104 -8.36 0.09 7.48
CA THR A 104 -8.37 0.38 6.04
C THR A 104 -9.32 1.48 5.63
N ALA A 105 -10.29 1.81 6.48
CA ALA A 105 -11.31 2.80 6.15
C ALA A 105 -11.74 3.61 7.36
N LEU A 106 -11.99 4.90 7.11
CA LEU A 106 -12.63 5.84 8.04
C LEU A 106 -13.88 6.44 7.40
N ALA A 107 -14.95 6.57 8.16
CA ALA A 107 -16.16 7.26 7.71
C ALA A 107 -16.77 8.08 8.83
N PHE A 108 -16.90 9.39 8.62
CA PHE A 108 -17.70 10.24 9.50
C PHE A 108 -19.18 10.05 9.21
N CYS A 109 -19.97 9.97 10.27
CA CYS A 109 -21.42 9.90 10.21
C CYS A 109 -22.04 10.82 11.24
N ASP A 110 -23.20 11.33 10.87
CA ASP A 110 -24.00 12.17 11.74
C ASP A 110 -24.68 11.31 12.81
N MET A 111 -24.81 11.84 14.03
CA MET A 111 -25.59 11.17 15.07
C MET A 111 -27.08 11.13 14.71
N HIS A 112 -27.57 12.19 14.07
CA HIS A 112 -28.92 12.27 13.54
C HIS A 112 -28.83 12.49 12.03
N PRO A 113 -29.49 11.68 11.19
CA PRO A 113 -29.43 11.82 9.74
C PRO A 113 -29.78 13.25 9.31
N GLY A 114 -28.87 13.89 8.56
CA GLY A 114 -29.05 15.25 8.06
C GLY A 114 -28.61 16.36 9.00
N SER A 115 -28.07 16.04 10.19
CA SER A 115 -27.53 17.02 11.14
C SER A 115 -26.24 17.69 10.64
N GLY A 116 -25.43 16.97 9.86
CA GLY A 116 -24.09 17.41 9.43
C GLY A 116 -23.07 17.50 10.57
N ASP A 117 -23.38 16.92 11.74
CA ASP A 117 -22.58 17.04 12.95
C ASP A 117 -21.36 16.11 13.00
N LYS A 118 -21.29 15.09 12.13
CA LYS A 118 -20.13 14.18 12.00
C LYS A 118 -19.59 13.63 13.32
N LYS A 119 -20.47 13.47 14.33
CA LYS A 119 -20.07 13.12 15.70
C LYS A 119 -19.63 11.67 15.88
N VAL A 120 -19.86 10.83 14.87
CA VAL A 120 -19.51 9.42 14.90
C VAL A 120 -18.46 9.16 13.84
N LEU A 121 -17.42 8.41 14.21
CA LEU A 121 -16.43 7.90 13.28
C LEU A 121 -16.53 6.37 13.25
N ILE A 122 -16.81 5.82 12.08
CA ILE A 122 -16.80 4.38 11.81
C ILE A 122 -15.45 4.00 11.23
N THR A 123 -14.90 2.89 11.72
CA THR A 123 -13.61 2.36 11.31
C THR A 123 -13.79 0.96 10.74
N GLY A 124 -13.16 0.69 9.60
CA GLY A 124 -13.11 -0.64 9.00
C GLY A 124 -11.71 -1.23 9.11
N SER A 125 -11.60 -2.49 9.53
CA SER A 125 -10.33 -3.19 9.68
C SER A 125 -10.36 -4.56 8.99
N TRP A 126 -9.16 -5.06 8.68
CA TRP A 126 -8.96 -6.40 8.11
C TRP A 126 -9.22 -7.53 9.11
N ASP A 127 -9.38 -7.23 10.39
CA ASP A 127 -9.76 -8.21 11.42
C ASP A 127 -11.22 -8.69 11.31
N MET A 128 -11.89 -8.39 10.18
CA MET A 128 -13.30 -8.67 9.89
C MET A 128 -14.27 -7.90 10.80
N VAL A 129 -13.79 -6.92 11.58
CA VAL A 129 -14.61 -6.13 12.50
C VAL A 129 -14.61 -4.66 12.08
N CYS A 130 -15.80 -4.06 12.08
CA CYS A 130 -15.96 -2.61 12.04
C CYS A 130 -16.20 -2.09 13.46
N ALA A 131 -15.52 -1.01 13.85
CA ALA A 131 -15.66 -0.40 15.17
C ALA A 131 -16.19 1.04 15.04
N THR A 132 -16.81 1.53 16.12
CA THR A 132 -17.34 2.89 16.20
C THR A 132 -16.63 3.67 17.29
N VAL A 133 -16.30 4.92 16.98
CA VAL A 133 -15.54 5.88 17.80
C VAL A 133 -16.45 7.10 18.05
N ARG A 134 -16.74 7.45 19.32
CA ARG A 134 -17.59 8.60 19.75
C ARG A 134 -16.91 9.42 20.83
N GLU A 135 -16.99 10.75 20.90
CA GLU A 135 -16.51 11.53 22.08
C GLU A 135 -17.62 11.65 23.16
N PRO A 136 -17.38 11.39 24.48
CA PRO A 136 -16.17 10.84 25.09
C PRO A 136 -16.13 9.30 24.95
N LEU A 137 -14.94 8.80 24.63
CA LEU A 137 -14.72 7.56 23.87
C LEU A 137 -14.86 6.24 24.61
N ILE A 138 -15.90 5.50 24.24
CA ILE A 138 -15.91 4.03 24.29
C ILE A 138 -15.60 3.56 22.86
N LEU A 139 -14.37 3.09 22.64
CA LEU A 139 -14.07 2.25 21.49
C LEU A 139 -14.71 0.89 21.79
N LEU A 140 -15.88 0.61 21.20
CA LEU A 140 -16.48 -0.73 21.29
C LEU A 140 -15.69 -1.65 20.35
N THR A 141 -14.64 -2.26 20.90
CA THR A 141 -14.08 -3.52 20.39
C THR A 141 -14.97 -4.65 20.86
N VAL A 142 -15.56 -5.40 19.93
CA VAL A 142 -16.13 -6.74 20.23
C VAL A 142 -15.02 -7.76 20.12
#